data_AF-A0A9C7RIE5-F1
#
_entry.id   AF-A0A9C7RIE5-F1
#
_cell.length_a   1.000
_cell.length_b   1.000
_cell.length_c   1.000
_cell.angle_alpha   90.00
_cell.angle_beta   90.00
_cell.angle_gamma   90.00
#
_symmetry.space_group_name_H-M   'P 1'
#
loop_
_entity.id
_entity.type
_entity.pdbx_description
1 polymer ?
#
loop_
_entity_poly.entity_id
_entity_poly.type
_entity_poly.pdbx_seq_one_letter_code
_entity_poly.pdbx_strand_id
1 'polypeptide(L)'
;MLVKNTEPFYYPGDDTGCLLIHGFTGAPTEMRPLGEYLAGFGYSILGIRLAGHGTKIEDLNRMHWQDWSASVLDGWHLLESTTKNI
;
A
#
# COMPACT_ATOMS: atom_id res chain seq x y z
N MET A 1 8.18 15.92 2.03
CA MET A 1 9.30 15.05 2.46
C MET A 1 8.67 13.88 3.20
N LEU A 2 9.05 12.64 2.87
CA LEU A 2 8.52 11.45 3.52
C LEU A 2 9.25 11.19 4.85
N VAL A 3 8.53 10.62 5.81
CA VAL A 3 9.12 9.99 7.00
C VAL A 3 9.86 8.75 6.53
N LYS A 4 11.08 8.56 7.04
CA LYS A 4 11.94 7.44 6.65
C LYS A 4 11.20 6.10 6.78
N ASN A 5 11.40 5.21 5.80
CA ASN A 5 10.84 3.86 5.70
C ASN A 5 9.33 3.78 5.41
N THR A 6 8.63 4.91 5.32
CA THR A 6 7.18 4.92 5.03
C THR A 6 6.85 4.84 3.55
N GLU A 7 7.83 4.56 2.69
CA GLU A 7 7.61 4.41 1.26
C GLU A 7 6.72 3.19 0.97
N PRO A 8 5.83 3.27 -0.05
CA PRO A 8 5.13 2.09 -0.54
C PRO A 8 6.13 1.04 -1.03
N PHE A 9 5.68 -0.21 -1.16
CA PHE A 9 6.53 -1.30 -1.63
C PHE A 9 5.78 -2.21 -2.60
N TYR A 10 6.54 -2.83 -3.48
CA TYR A 10 6.03 -3.81 -4.42
C TYR A 10 6.97 -5.03 -4.44
N TYR A 11 6.40 -6.22 -4.31
CA TYR A 11 7.08 -7.49 -4.49
C TYR A 11 6.48 -8.19 -5.72
N PRO A 12 7.20 -8.29 -6.85
CA PRO A 12 6.68 -8.96 -8.04
C PRO A 12 6.58 -10.47 -7.82
N GLY A 13 5.50 -11.07 -8.28
CA GLY A 13 5.24 -12.51 -8.19
C GLY A 13 4.43 -13.01 -9.39
N ASP A 14 3.49 -13.91 -9.14
CA ASP A 14 2.61 -14.52 -10.12
C ASP A 14 1.35 -13.67 -10.41
N ASP A 15 0.40 -14.29 -11.12
CA ASP A 15 -0.87 -13.67 -11.53
C ASP A 15 -1.87 -13.45 -10.36
N THR A 16 -1.52 -13.79 -9.12
CA THR A 16 -2.32 -13.53 -7.92
C THR A 16 -1.77 -12.31 -7.18
N GLY A 17 -2.56 -11.23 -7.16
CA GLY A 17 -2.26 -9.99 -6.49
C GLY A 17 -2.74 -9.98 -5.04
N CYS A 18 -1.97 -9.37 -4.14
CA CYS A 18 -2.45 -8.98 -2.81
C CYS A 18 -2.18 -7.49 -2.57
N LEU A 19 -3.25 -6.71 -2.39
CA LEU A 19 -3.18 -5.30 -2.02
C LEU A 19 -3.18 -5.16 -0.49
N LEU A 20 -2.11 -4.58 0.07
CA LEU A 20 -1.96 -4.39 1.52
C LEU A 20 -2.19 -2.94 1.90
N ILE A 21 -3.15 -2.73 2.82
CA ILE A 21 -3.62 -1.42 3.27
C ILE A 21 -3.33 -1.28 4.76
N HIS A 22 -2.57 -0.25 5.14
CA HIS A 22 -2.25 0.05 6.54
C HIS A 22 -3.38 0.81 7.25
N GLY A 23 -3.32 0.88 8.58
CA GLY A 23 -4.33 1.55 9.40
C GLY A 23 -4.20 3.08 9.49
N PHE A 24 -5.18 3.73 10.13
CA PHE A 24 -5.14 5.17 10.44
C PHE A 24 -3.92 5.50 11.32
N THR A 25 -3.21 6.57 10.99
CA THR A 25 -1.90 6.97 11.57
C THR A 25 -0.73 6.02 11.29
N GLY A 26 -1.00 4.88 10.64
CA GLY A 26 0.00 3.90 10.24
C GLY A 26 0.78 4.31 8.99
N ALA A 27 1.56 3.35 8.48
CA ALA A 27 2.38 3.52 7.28
C ALA A 27 2.61 2.16 6.60
N PRO A 28 3.09 2.10 5.35
CA PRO A 28 3.42 0.83 4.69
C PRO A 28 4.39 -0.07 5.47
N THR A 29 5.21 0.49 6.38
CA THR A 29 6.16 -0.28 7.21
C THR A 29 5.53 -1.44 7.96
N GLU A 30 4.35 -1.26 8.55
CA GLU A 30 3.67 -2.31 9.33
C GLU A 30 3.18 -3.47 8.45
N MET A 31 3.00 -3.22 7.15
CA MET A 31 2.55 -4.23 6.20
C MET A 31 3.70 -5.05 5.61
N ARG A 32 4.97 -4.63 5.77
CA ARG A 32 6.13 -5.32 5.18
C ARG A 32 6.27 -6.77 5.64
N PRO A 33 6.15 -7.13 6.93
CA PRO A 33 6.25 -8.53 7.35
C PRO A 33 5.18 -9.43 6.72
N LEU A 34 3.96 -8.92 6.59
CA LEU A 34 2.87 -9.64 5.89
C LEU A 34 3.17 -9.77 4.40
N GLY A 35 3.67 -8.70 3.78
CA GLY A 35 4.01 -8.71 2.36
C GLY A 35 5.15 -9.67 2.03
N GLU A 36 6.19 -9.74 2.87
CA GLU A 36 7.29 -10.68 2.72
C GLU A 36 6.82 -12.13 2.89
N TYR A 37 5.92 -12.38 3.86
CA TYR A 37 5.31 -13.70 4.05
C TYR A 37 4.51 -14.15 2.83
N LEU A 38 3.64 -13.29 2.29
CA LEU A 38 2.81 -13.59 1.12
C LEU A 38 3.66 -13.72 -0.16
N ALA A 39 4.67 -12.88 -0.34
CA ALA A 39 5.62 -12.99 -1.45
C ALA A 39 6.39 -14.32 -1.39
N GLY A 40 6.61 -14.89 -0.20
CA GLY A 40 7.18 -16.23 -0.02
C GLY A 40 6.35 -17.36 -0.65
N PHE A 41 5.06 -17.14 -0.92
CA PHE A 41 4.20 -18.06 -1.68
C PHE A 41 4.19 -17.80 -3.19
N GLY A 42 4.90 -16.76 -3.65
CA GLY A 42 4.98 -16.39 -5.06
C GLY A 42 3.96 -15.37 -5.53
N TYR A 43 3.10 -14.82 -4.65
CA TYR A 43 2.10 -13.81 -5.03
C TYR A 43 2.72 -12.44 -5.31
N SER A 44 2.09 -11.66 -6.18
CA SER A 44 2.43 -10.25 -6.44
C SER A 44 1.84 -9.35 -5.35
N ILE A 45 2.68 -8.65 -4.59
CA ILE A 45 2.24 -7.89 -3.40
C ILE A 45 2.47 -6.40 -3.59
N LEU A 46 1.44 -5.59 -3.35
CA LEU A 46 1.55 -4.13 -3.33
C LEU A 46 1.13 -3.58 -1.97
N GLY A 47 2.07 -2.99 -1.23
CA GLY A 47 1.79 -2.22 -0.02
C GLY A 47 1.71 -0.74 -0.33
N ILE A 48 0.51 -0.17 -0.25
CA ILE A 48 0.27 1.24 -0.58
C ILE A 48 0.45 2.16 0.62
N ARG A 49 0.71 3.45 0.33
CA ARG A 49 0.69 4.53 1.31
C ARG A 49 -0.59 5.35 1.12
N LEU A 50 -1.41 5.44 2.15
CA LEU A 50 -2.62 6.26 2.11
C LEU A 50 -2.27 7.75 2.06
N ALA A 51 -3.11 8.55 1.39
CA ALA A 51 -2.94 10.00 1.29
C ALA A 51 -2.71 10.65 2.67
N GLY A 52 -1.78 11.61 2.72
CA GLY A 52 -1.35 12.30 3.95
C GLY A 52 -0.50 11.47 4.93
N HIS A 53 -0.44 10.14 4.82
CA HIS A 53 0.35 9.31 5.72
C HIS A 53 1.84 9.29 5.33
N GLY A 54 2.71 9.02 6.31
CA GLY A 54 4.17 8.98 6.10
C GLY A 54 4.79 10.31 5.70
N THR A 55 4.13 11.44 6.01
CA THR A 55 4.59 12.80 5.69
C THR A 55 4.60 13.67 6.95
N LYS A 56 3.88 14.79 6.98
CA LYS A 56 3.70 15.61 8.18
C LYS A 56 2.29 15.44 8.73
N ILE A 57 2.10 15.70 10.02
CA ILE A 57 0.78 15.58 10.68
C ILE A 57 -0.23 16.54 10.03
N GLU A 58 0.22 17.72 9.58
CA GLU A 58 -0.63 18.70 8.91
C GLU A 58 -1.17 18.20 7.56
N ASP A 59 -0.43 17.32 6.88
CA ASP A 59 -0.89 16.71 5.64
C ASP A 59 -2.02 15.72 5.93
N LEU A 60 -1.88 14.89 6.99
CA LEU A 60 -2.93 13.96 7.43
C LEU A 60 -4.21 14.68 7.86
N ASN A 61 -4.10 15.81 8.57
CA ASN A 61 -5.24 16.61 9.03
C ASN A 61 -6.08 17.20 7.89
N ARG A 62 -5.55 17.26 6.67
CA ARG A 62 -6.24 17.76 5.48
C ARG A 62 -6.95 16.67 4.69
N MET A 63 -6.70 15.40 5.00
CA MET A 63 -7.24 14.26 4.25
C MET A 63 -8.57 13.81 4.82
N HIS A 64 -9.43 13.34 3.94
CA HIS A 64 -10.68 12.67 4.27
C HIS A 64 -10.60 11.19 3.88
N TRP A 65 -11.56 10.39 4.34
CA TRP A 65 -11.60 8.96 4.02
C TRP A 65 -11.71 8.69 2.51
N GLN A 66 -12.28 9.62 1.75
CA GLN A 66 -12.37 9.55 0.29
C GLN A 66 -10.99 9.61 -0.37
N ASP A 67 -10.06 10.41 0.17
CA ASP A 67 -8.68 10.48 -0.33
C ASP A 67 -7.95 9.15 -0.07
N TRP A 68 -8.25 8.50 1.06
CA TRP A 68 -7.72 7.17 1.36
C TRP A 68 -8.34 6.11 0.46
N SER A 69 -9.66 6.18 0.21
CA SER A 69 -10.34 5.30 -0.73
C SER A 69 -9.80 5.45 -2.16
N ALA A 70 -9.47 6.67 -2.58
CA ALA A 70 -8.82 6.92 -3.87
C ALA A 70 -7.42 6.29 -3.92
N SER A 71 -6.64 6.41 -2.82
CA SER A 71 -5.33 5.74 -2.73
C SER A 71 -5.44 4.21 -2.85
N VAL A 72 -6.49 3.62 -2.28
CA VAL A 72 -6.79 2.17 -2.40
C VAL A 72 -7.15 1.80 -3.84
N LEU A 73 -7.99 2.61 -4.49
CA LEU A 73 -8.39 2.38 -5.88
C LEU A 73 -7.22 2.50 -6.85
N ASP A 74 -6.34 3.49 -6.65
CA ASP A 74 -5.10 3.63 -7.43
C ASP A 74 -4.21 2.39 -7.26
N GLY A 75 -4.07 1.91 -6.01
CA GLY A 75 -3.35 0.66 -5.71
C GLY A 75 -3.96 -0.56 -6.40
N TRP A 76 -5.29 -0.67 -6.38
CA TRP A 76 -6.01 -1.73 -7.09
C TRP A 76 -5.70 -1.70 -8.59
N HIS A 77 -5.85 -0.55 -9.25
CA HIS A 77 -5.61 -0.44 -10.70
C HIS A 77 -4.16 -0.75 -11.09
N LEU A 78 -3.19 -0.35 -10.26
CA LEU A 78 -1.79 -0.73 -10.47
C LEU A 78 -1.62 -2.25 -10.45
N LEU A 79 -2.18 -2.91 -9.45
CA LEU A 79 -2.07 -4.35 -9.31
C LEU A 79 -2.82 -5.09 -10.42
N GLU A 80 -4.02 -4.62 -10.76
CA GLU A 80 -4.89 -5.18 -11.81
C GLU A 80 -4.22 -5.13 -13.19
N SER A 81 -3.38 -4.13 -13.44
CA SER A 81 -2.61 -4.04 -14.68
C SER A 81 -1.50 -5.11 -14.80
N THR A 82 -1.16 -5.78 -13.70
CA THR A 82 -0.04 -6.73 -13.61
C THR A 82 -0.43 -8.15 -13.18
N THR A 83 -1.66 -8.34 -12.68
CA THR A 83 -2.15 -9.64 -12.17
C THR A 83 -3.51 -9.97 -12.77
N LYS A 84 -3.94 -11.25 -12.68
CA LYS A 84 -5.25 -11.71 -13.20
C LYS A 84 -6.28 -11.93 -12.10
N ASN A 85 -5.82 -12.12 -10.87
CA ASN A 85 -6.65 -12.27 -9.68
C ASN A 85 -6.14 -11.29 -8.62
N ILE A 86 -7.04 -10.63 -7.88
CA ILE A 86 -6.74 -9.76 -6.74
C ILE A 86 -7.68 -10.13 -5.61
#